data_AF-A0A537PGB7-F1
#
_entry.id   AF-A0A537PGB7-F1
#
_cell.length_a   1.000
_cell.length_b   1.000
_cell.length_c   1.000
_cell.angle_alpha   90.00
_cell.angle_beta   90.00
_cell.angle_gamma   90.00
#
_symmetry.space_group_name_H-M   'P 1'
#
loop_
_entity.id
_entity.type
_entity.pdbx_description
1 polymer ?
#
loop_
_entity_poly.entity_id
_entity_poly.type
_entity_poly.pdbx_seq_one_letter_code
_entity_poly.pdbx_strand_id
1 'polypeptide(L)'
;MNPVLLGSLAALCWGTLDFLAGKVSRAIGPIQVTATVTAIGLALITLWLWAFGEFPAFQQSVIWWPLFAGAGYAFATLCLFAAIASGPVSLAVPVTMSYPATSVLVAAALGTVPTPIQLIFVALILGGALLVALGEPAGEEREATGRHRTLLPDKDQRSFSVRSRRHGSLVLPARP
;
A
#
# COMPACT_ATOMS: atom_id res chain seq x y z
N MET A 1 2.24 -34.02 -3.17
CA MET A 1 1.80 -32.63 -3.42
C MET A 1 2.88 -31.94 -4.24
N ASN A 2 2.57 -31.42 -5.43
CA ASN A 2 3.61 -30.81 -6.29
C ASN A 2 3.85 -29.35 -5.83
N PRO A 3 5.04 -29.01 -5.30
CA PRO A 3 5.34 -27.69 -4.78
C PRO A 3 5.25 -26.58 -5.84
N VAL A 4 5.47 -26.91 -7.12
CA VAL A 4 5.37 -25.96 -8.23
C VAL A 4 3.92 -25.49 -8.40
N LEU A 5 2.96 -26.43 -8.41
CA LEU A 5 1.54 -26.09 -8.56
C LEU A 5 1.02 -25.24 -7.39
N LEU A 6 1.43 -25.60 -6.17
CA LEU A 6 1.07 -24.85 -4.96
C LEU A 6 1.68 -23.44 -4.98
N GLY A 7 2.93 -23.30 -5.41
CA GLY A 7 3.60 -22.02 -5.58
C GLY A 7 2.94 -21.14 -6.64
N SER A 8 2.61 -21.69 -7.80
CA SER A 8 1.91 -20.96 -8.86
C SER A 8 0.51 -20.51 -8.42
N LEU A 9 -0.24 -21.37 -7.73
CA LEU A 9 -1.55 -21.02 -7.20
C LEU A 9 -1.45 -19.93 -6.12
N ALA A 10 -0.46 -20.05 -5.23
CA ALA A 10 -0.19 -19.03 -4.22
C ALA A 10 0.14 -17.68 -4.87
N ALA A 11 0.99 -17.66 -5.90
CA ALA A 11 1.34 -16.44 -6.63
C ALA A 11 0.11 -15.77 -7.27
N LEU A 12 -0.78 -16.55 -7.90
CA LEU A 12 -2.04 -16.04 -8.46
C LEU A 12 -2.97 -15.47 -7.39
N CYS A 13 -3.09 -16.17 -6.27
CA CYS A 13 -3.95 -15.76 -5.16
C CYS A 13 -3.44 -14.45 -4.53
N TRP A 14 -2.12 -14.37 -4.27
CA TRP A 14 -1.47 -13.18 -3.72
C TRP A 14 -1.54 -11.99 -4.65
N GLY A 15 -1.26 -12.17 -5.95
CA GLY A 15 -1.34 -11.08 -6.93
C GLY A 15 -2.77 -10.54 -7.10
N THR A 16 -3.78 -11.42 -7.06
CA THR A 16 -5.18 -11.01 -7.11
C THR A 16 -5.56 -10.22 -5.86
N LEU A 17 -5.12 -10.67 -4.68
CA LEU A 17 -5.36 -9.99 -3.41
C LEU A 17 -4.75 -8.58 -3.42
N ASP A 18 -3.50 -8.40 -3.85
CA ASP A 18 -2.86 -7.08 -3.89
C ASP A 18 -3.59 -6.10 -4.80
N PHE A 19 -4.00 -6.58 -5.98
CA PHE A 19 -4.73 -5.74 -6.93
C PHE A 19 -6.09 -5.31 -6.39
N LEU A 20 -6.84 -6.22 -5.77
CA LEU A 20 -8.14 -5.93 -5.19
C LEU A 20 -8.00 -5.05 -3.94
N ALA A 21 -7.06 -5.38 -3.06
CA ALA A 21 -6.77 -4.63 -1.84
C ALA A 21 -6.36 -3.20 -2.17
N GLY A 22 -5.58 -2.96 -3.22
CA GLY A 22 -5.24 -1.61 -3.66
C GLY A 22 -6.45 -0.81 -4.12
N LYS A 23 -7.32 -1.41 -4.95
CA LYS A 23 -8.56 -0.74 -5.39
C LYS A 23 -9.48 -0.41 -4.23
N VAL A 24 -9.72 -1.36 -3.33
CA VAL A 24 -10.65 -1.20 -2.20
C VAL A 24 -10.07 -0.26 -1.14
N SER A 25 -8.76 -0.31 -0.87
CA SER A 25 -8.11 0.56 0.12
C SER A 25 -8.12 2.02 -0.29
N ARG A 26 -8.05 2.32 -1.60
CA ARG A 26 -8.23 3.69 -2.12
C ARG A 26 -9.67 4.20 -2.00
N ALA A 27 -10.66 3.31 -2.06
CA ALA A 27 -12.07 3.68 -2.00
C ALA A 27 -12.61 3.85 -0.57
N ILE A 28 -12.19 2.98 0.35
CA ILE A 28 -12.79 2.84 1.69
C ILE A 28 -11.79 3.23 2.80
N GLY A 29 -10.49 3.14 2.52
CA GLY A 29 -9.42 3.48 3.45
C GLY A 29 -8.65 2.23 3.94
N PRO A 30 -7.31 2.31 4.12
CA PRO A 30 -6.47 1.15 4.40
C PRO A 30 -6.84 0.39 5.67
N ILE A 31 -7.16 1.12 6.74
CA ILE A 31 -7.48 0.54 8.06
C ILE A 31 -8.71 -0.38 7.98
N GLN A 32 -9.75 0.07 7.27
CA GLN A 32 -11.01 -0.66 7.15
C GLN A 32 -10.83 -1.94 6.33
N VAL A 33 -10.01 -1.87 5.28
CA VAL A 33 -9.67 -3.05 4.46
C VAL A 33 -8.83 -4.05 5.26
N THR A 34 -7.78 -3.61 5.96
CA THR A 34 -6.95 -4.50 6.79
C THR A 34 -7.78 -5.18 7.87
N ALA A 35 -8.64 -4.43 8.57
CA ALA A 35 -9.50 -4.99 9.62
C ALA A 35 -10.48 -6.03 9.06
N THR A 36 -11.08 -5.76 7.89
CA THR A 36 -12.02 -6.69 7.26
C THR A 36 -11.33 -7.96 6.77
N VAL A 37 -10.18 -7.83 6.11
CA VAL A 37 -9.40 -8.99 5.62
C VAL A 37 -8.91 -9.86 6.77
N THR A 38 -8.39 -9.26 7.84
CA THR A 38 -7.95 -10.00 9.02
C THR A 38 -9.10 -10.64 9.78
N ALA A 39 -10.26 -9.98 9.89
CA ALA A 39 -11.46 -10.56 10.53
C ALA A 39 -12.03 -11.74 9.73
N ILE A 40 -12.12 -11.63 8.39
CA ILE A 40 -12.58 -12.72 7.53
C ILE A 40 -11.58 -13.88 7.58
N GLY A 41 -10.28 -13.59 7.52
CA GLY A 41 -9.23 -14.61 7.66
C GLY A 41 -9.33 -15.36 8.99
N LEU A 42 -9.52 -14.62 10.09
CA LEU A 42 -9.74 -15.21 11.41
C LEU A 42 -10.99 -16.11 11.44
N ALA A 43 -12.11 -15.65 10.87
CA ALA A 43 -13.34 -16.42 10.82
C ALA A 43 -13.19 -17.71 10.00
N LEU A 44 -12.54 -17.63 8.83
CA LEU A 44 -12.30 -18.79 7.97
C LEU A 44 -11.35 -19.81 8.61
N ILE A 45 -10.27 -19.33 9.23
CA ILE A 45 -9.33 -20.19 9.97
C ILE A 45 -10.06 -20.85 11.15
N THR A 46 -10.84 -20.09 11.91
CA THR A 46 -11.62 -20.63 13.03
C THR A 46 -12.63 -21.69 12.57
N LEU A 47 -13.33 -21.44 11.47
CA LEU A 47 -14.27 -22.40 10.87
C LEU A 47 -13.55 -23.67 10.38
N TRP A 48 -12.37 -23.51 9.78
CA TRP A 48 -11.53 -24.64 9.37
C TRP A 48 -11.10 -25.48 10.57
N LEU A 49 -10.55 -24.85 11.62
CA LEU A 49 -10.19 -25.50 12.87
C LEU A 49 -11.38 -26.25 13.48
N TRP A 50 -12.56 -25.64 13.46
CA TRP A 50 -13.78 -26.27 13.96
C TRP A 50 -14.21 -27.48 13.12
N ALA A 51 -14.11 -27.40 11.79
CA ALA A 51 -14.48 -28.48 10.88
C ALA A 51 -13.54 -29.70 10.96
N PHE A 52 -12.25 -29.47 11.21
CA PHE A 52 -11.22 -30.53 11.25
C PHE A 52 -10.84 -30.98 12.67
N GLY A 53 -11.29 -30.29 13.72
CA GLY A 53 -11.08 -30.68 15.13
C GLY A 53 -9.64 -30.52 15.64
N GLU A 54 -8.77 -29.88 14.87
CA GLU A 54 -7.33 -29.73 15.14
C GLU A 54 -7.05 -28.48 16.02
N PHE A 55 -7.68 -28.38 17.19
CA PHE A 55 -7.42 -27.25 18.09
C PHE A 55 -6.01 -27.39 18.72
N PRO A 56 -5.12 -26.40 18.53
CA PRO A 56 -3.81 -26.43 19.16
C PRO A 56 -3.94 -26.40 20.68
N ALA A 57 -3.09 -27.18 21.36
CA ALA A 57 -3.04 -27.17 22.82
C ALA A 57 -2.68 -25.76 23.32
N PHE A 58 -3.59 -25.14 24.07
CA PHE A 58 -3.36 -23.83 24.67
C PHE A 58 -2.36 -23.96 25.84
N GLN A 59 -1.07 -23.84 25.52
CA GLN A 59 -0.03 -23.66 26.52
C GLN A 59 0.15 -22.18 26.83
N GLN A 60 -0.16 -21.79 28.06
CA GLN A 60 -0.12 -20.41 28.52
C GLN A 60 1.29 -19.79 28.45
N SER A 61 2.35 -20.61 28.48
CA SER A 61 3.74 -20.18 28.34
C SER A 61 4.13 -19.73 26.93
N VAL A 62 3.44 -20.21 25.89
CA VAL A 62 3.81 -19.96 24.48
C VAL A 62 2.87 -18.94 23.82
N ILE A 63 1.81 -18.52 24.50
CA ILE A 63 0.74 -17.68 23.93
C ILE A 63 1.22 -16.29 23.47
N TRP A 64 2.33 -15.80 24.02
CA TRP A 64 2.92 -14.53 23.64
C TRP A 64 3.45 -14.54 22.20
N TRP A 65 4.01 -15.66 21.75
CA TRP A 65 4.60 -15.79 20.41
C TRP A 65 3.58 -15.61 19.27
N PRO A 66 2.44 -16.32 19.24
CA PRO A 66 1.42 -16.11 18.22
C PRO A 66 0.75 -14.73 18.35
N LEU A 67 0.67 -14.16 19.56
CA LEU A 67 0.12 -12.81 19.75
C LEU A 67 1.01 -11.74 19.10
N PHE A 68 2.33 -11.79 19.34
CA PHE A 68 3.27 -10.88 18.68
C PHE A 68 3.35 -11.11 17.16
N ALA A 69 3.33 -12.36 16.71
CA ALA A 69 3.30 -12.68 15.29
C ALA A 69 2.03 -12.15 14.61
N GLY A 70 0.86 -12.32 15.24
CA GLY A 70 -0.42 -11.82 14.73
C GLY A 70 -0.47 -10.29 14.71
N ALA A 71 -0.03 -9.62 15.78
CA ALA A 71 0.05 -8.17 15.84
C ALA A 71 1.02 -7.61 14.79
N GLY A 72 2.19 -8.23 14.64
CA GLY A 72 3.18 -7.87 13.63
C GLY A 72 2.65 -8.06 12.20
N TYR A 73 1.93 -9.17 11.96
CA TYR A 73 1.27 -9.41 10.67
C TYR A 73 0.22 -8.36 10.36
N ALA A 74 -0.69 -8.07 11.30
CA ALA A 74 -1.73 -7.06 11.11
C ALA A 74 -1.12 -5.66 10.84
N PHE A 75 -0.06 -5.30 11.58
CA PHE A 75 0.66 -4.05 11.36
C PHE A 75 1.34 -4.01 9.98
N ALA A 76 2.01 -5.09 9.58
CA ALA A 76 2.63 -5.20 8.25
C ALA A 76 1.59 -5.09 7.12
N THR A 77 0.46 -5.77 7.25
CA THR A 77 -0.65 -5.68 6.27
C THR A 77 -1.22 -4.27 6.22
N LEU A 78 -1.34 -3.59 7.36
CA LEU A 78 -1.80 -2.20 7.39
C LEU A 78 -0.81 -1.28 6.66
N CYS A 79 0.49 -1.40 6.95
CA CYS A 79 1.52 -0.64 6.24
C CYS A 79 1.52 -0.93 4.74
N LEU A 80 1.31 -2.18 4.33
CA LEU A 80 1.22 -2.58 2.94
C LEU A 80 0.02 -1.92 2.25
N PHE A 81 -1.18 -2.06 2.80
CA PHE A 81 -2.38 -1.45 2.22
C PHE A 81 -2.33 0.07 2.26
N ALA A 82 -1.72 0.65 3.29
CA ALA A 82 -1.45 2.07 3.34
C ALA A 82 -0.52 2.49 2.20
N ALA A 83 0.61 1.81 2.00
CA ALA A 83 1.56 2.12 0.93
C ALA A 83 0.94 1.98 -0.48
N ILE A 84 0.12 0.94 -0.71
CA ILE A 84 -0.60 0.73 -1.97
C ILE A 84 -1.66 1.84 -2.18
N ALA A 85 -2.27 2.34 -1.11
CA ALA A 85 -3.26 3.40 -1.18
C ALA A 85 -2.64 4.80 -1.38
N SER A 86 -1.49 5.09 -0.75
CA SER A 86 -0.83 6.40 -0.79
C SER A 86 0.24 6.55 -1.87
N GLY A 87 0.69 5.45 -2.50
CA GLY A 87 1.70 5.47 -3.57
C GLY A 87 1.36 4.58 -4.78
N PRO A 88 2.24 4.56 -5.80
CA PRO A 88 2.14 3.62 -6.91
C PRO A 88 2.31 2.20 -6.39
N VAL A 89 1.40 1.31 -6.78
CA VAL A 89 1.39 -0.10 -6.36
C VAL A 89 2.72 -0.78 -6.73
N SER A 90 3.36 -0.33 -7.81
CA SER A 90 4.64 -0.89 -8.29
C SER A 90 5.86 -0.48 -7.47
N LEU A 91 5.75 0.38 -6.45
CA LEU A 91 6.84 0.56 -5.48
C LEU A 91 6.61 -0.28 -4.22
N ALA A 92 5.36 -0.45 -3.80
CA ALA A 92 5.02 -1.24 -2.61
C ALA A 92 5.26 -2.74 -2.84
N VAL A 93 4.86 -3.26 -4.01
CA VAL A 93 4.94 -4.69 -4.34
C VAL A 93 6.39 -5.21 -4.45
N PRO A 94 7.35 -4.50 -5.08
CA PRO A 94 8.75 -4.94 -5.10
C PRO A 94 9.40 -4.98 -3.72
N VAL A 95 9.02 -4.05 -2.82
CA VAL A 95 9.52 -4.04 -1.45
C VAL A 95 9.04 -5.29 -0.70
N THR A 96 7.77 -5.67 -0.81
CA THR A 96 7.28 -6.93 -0.23
C THR A 96 7.86 -8.17 -0.90
N MET A 97 8.12 -8.12 -2.22
CA MET A 97 8.77 -9.20 -2.95
C MET A 97 10.22 -9.47 -2.52
N SER A 98 10.84 -8.59 -1.71
CA SER A 98 12.16 -8.84 -1.12
C SER A 98 12.16 -9.89 0.02
N TYR A 99 10.99 -10.39 0.43
CA TYR A 99 10.82 -11.42 1.46
C TYR A 99 11.73 -12.66 1.31
N PRO A 100 12.01 -13.21 0.11
CA PRO A 100 12.92 -14.35 -0.04
C PRO A 100 14.33 -14.05 0.47
N ALA A 101 14.81 -12.81 0.29
CA ALA A 101 16.11 -12.39 0.80
C ALA A 101 16.12 -12.37 2.34
N THR A 102 15.06 -11.83 2.94
CA THR A 102 14.90 -11.80 4.41
C THR A 102 14.79 -13.22 4.98
N SER A 103 14.06 -14.10 4.29
CA SER A 103 13.92 -15.50 4.68
C SER A 103 15.26 -16.24 4.66
N VAL A 104 16.08 -16.04 3.62
CA VAL A 104 17.41 -16.67 3.54
C VAL A 104 18.37 -16.08 4.56
N LEU A 105 18.30 -14.77 4.84
CA LEU A 105 19.10 -14.15 5.90
C LEU A 105 18.77 -14.69 7.28
N VAL A 106 17.48 -14.84 7.61
CA VAL A 106 17.05 -15.42 8.89
C VAL A 106 17.48 -16.89 8.99
N ALA A 107 17.33 -17.66 7.90
CA ALA A 107 17.79 -19.05 7.86
C ALA A 107 19.32 -19.14 8.07
N ALA A 108 20.09 -18.23 7.46
CA ALA A 108 21.53 -18.13 7.67
C ALA A 108 21.89 -17.77 9.12
N ALA A 109 21.15 -16.82 9.72
CA ALA A 109 21.34 -16.44 11.13
C ALA A 109 21.01 -17.58 12.11
N LEU A 110 20.10 -18.48 11.73
CA LEU A 110 19.77 -19.71 12.48
C LEU A 110 20.78 -20.85 12.26
N GLY A 111 21.86 -20.60 11.50
CA GLY A 111 22.95 -21.55 11.28
C GLY A 111 22.78 -22.48 10.08
N THR A 112 21.76 -22.29 9.25
CA THR A 112 21.62 -23.06 8.00
C THR A 112 22.44 -22.41 6.88
N VAL A 113 23.34 -23.18 6.25
CA VAL A 113 24.15 -22.66 5.14
C VAL A 113 23.31 -22.65 3.86
N PRO A 114 23.05 -21.47 3.24
CA PRO A 114 22.27 -21.40 2.01
C PRO A 114 22.99 -22.16 0.88
N THR A 115 22.24 -22.95 0.12
CA THR A 115 22.82 -23.60 -1.06
C THR A 115 23.08 -22.58 -2.18
N PRO A 116 24.13 -22.76 -3.01
CA PRO A 116 24.41 -21.85 -4.12
C PRO A 116 23.23 -21.68 -5.09
N ILE A 117 22.47 -22.77 -5.32
CA ILE A 117 21.29 -22.73 -6.20
C ILE A 117 20.17 -21.86 -5.60
N GLN A 118 20.01 -21.87 -4.28
CA GLN A 118 19.02 -21.05 -3.58
C GLN A 118 19.36 -19.56 -3.69
N LEU A 119 20.64 -19.20 -3.63
CA LEU A 119 21.11 -17.83 -3.86
C LEU A 119 20.82 -17.35 -5.29
N ILE A 120 20.97 -18.21 -6.30
CA ILE A 120 20.62 -17.89 -7.68
C ILE A 120 19.11 -17.61 -7.80
N PHE A 121 18.27 -18.45 -7.19
CA PHE A 121 16.82 -18.21 -7.19
C PHE A 121 16.42 -16.91 -6.48
N VAL A 122 17.04 -16.59 -5.34
CA VAL A 122 16.83 -15.32 -4.65
C VAL A 122 17.23 -14.15 -5.55
N ALA A 123 18.40 -14.21 -6.19
CA ALA A 123 18.85 -13.17 -7.11
C ALA A 123 17.91 -13.00 -8.31
N LEU A 124 17.39 -14.09 -8.86
CA LEU A 124 16.43 -14.07 -9.96
C LEU A 124 15.11 -13.39 -9.56
N ILE A 125 14.58 -13.71 -8.37
CA ILE A 125 13.35 -13.10 -7.84
C ILE A 125 13.56 -11.60 -7.59
N LEU A 126 14.66 -11.23 -6.93
CA LEU A 126 15.00 -9.83 -6.67
C LEU A 126 15.22 -9.05 -7.96
N GLY A 127 15.88 -9.64 -8.95
CA GLY A 127 16.09 -9.05 -10.27
C GLY A 127 14.77 -8.79 -11.00
N GLY A 128 13.84 -9.76 -10.96
CA GLY A 128 12.48 -9.59 -11.51
C GLY A 128 11.70 -8.47 -10.80
N ALA A 129 11.74 -8.43 -9.47
CA ALA A 129 11.10 -7.37 -8.69
C ALA A 129 11.68 -5.98 -9.01
N LEU A 130 13.00 -5.88 -9.16
CA LEU A 130 13.69 -4.64 -9.52
C LEU A 130 13.32 -4.19 -10.94
N LEU A 131 13.26 -5.11 -11.92
CA LEU A 131 12.81 -4.81 -13.28
C LEU A 131 11.39 -4.23 -13.31
N VAL A 132 10.48 -4.78 -12.52
CA VAL A 132 9.10 -4.26 -12.38
C VAL A 132 9.11 -2.87 -11.76
N ALA A 133 9.91 -2.65 -10.70
CA ALA A 133 10.05 -1.35 -10.05
C ALA A 133 10.60 -0.26 -10.99
N LEU A 134 11.56 -0.61 -11.86
CA LEU A 134 12.15 0.31 -12.84
C LEU A 134 11.28 0.52 -14.08
N GLY A 135 10.33 -0.39 -14.36
CA GLY A 135 9.46 -0.34 -15.53
C GLY A 135 8.35 0.70 -15.46
N GLU A 136 8.04 1.24 -14.27
CA GLU A 136 7.10 2.35 -14.16
C GLU A 136 7.81 3.69 -14.44
N PRO A 137 7.40 4.44 -15.48
CA PRO A 137 7.92 5.78 -15.68
C PRO A 137 7.52 6.64 -14.47
N ALA A 138 8.51 7.32 -13.88
CA ALA A 138 8.41 8.23 -12.73
C ALA A 138 7.53 9.49 -13.01
N GLY A 139 6.30 9.30 -13.49
CA GLY A 139 5.41 10.33 -14.02
C GLY A 139 4.28 10.74 -13.08
N GLU A 140 3.82 9.87 -12.17
CA GLU A 140 2.66 10.18 -11.30
C GLU A 140 3.03 10.94 -10.01
N GLU A 141 4.30 10.93 -9.59
CA GLU A 141 4.76 11.68 -8.39
C GLU A 141 4.68 13.21 -8.54
N ARG A 142 4.58 13.73 -9.77
CA ARG A 142 4.50 15.19 -10.02
C ARG A 142 3.07 15.76 -9.93
N GLU A 143 2.02 14.97 -10.14
CA GLU A 143 0.65 15.50 -10.13
C GLU A 143 0.03 15.61 -8.72
N ALA A 144 0.36 14.69 -7.81
CA ALA A 144 -0.18 14.71 -6.44
C ALA A 144 0.43 15.84 -5.59
N THR A 145 1.72 16.12 -5.74
CA THR A 145 2.41 17.23 -5.06
C THR A 145 2.12 18.59 -5.71
N GLY A 146 1.78 18.61 -7.01
CA GLY A 146 1.41 19.83 -7.74
C GLY A 146 0.05 20.41 -7.36
N ARG A 147 -0.95 19.56 -7.06
CA ARG A 147 -2.32 19.99 -6.73
C ARG A 147 -2.46 20.61 -5.34
N HIS A 148 -1.63 20.20 -4.37
CA HIS A 148 -1.71 20.76 -3.02
C HIS A 148 -1.06 22.16 -2.90
N ARG A 149 -0.32 22.60 -3.93
CA ARG A 149 0.34 23.92 -3.97
C ARG A 149 -0.42 24.96 -4.80
N THR A 150 -1.48 24.57 -5.52
CA THR A 150 -2.30 25.49 -6.33
C THR A 150 -3.49 26.11 -5.57
N LEU A 151 -3.72 25.73 -4.31
CA LEU A 151 -4.81 26.25 -3.46
C LEU A 151 -4.32 27.16 -2.32
N LEU A 152 -3.17 27.83 -2.50
CA LEU A 152 -2.89 29.04 -1.72
C LEU A 152 -3.57 30.21 -2.43
N PRO A 153 -4.62 30.83 -1.85
CA PRO A 153 -5.15 32.06 -2.38
C PRO A 153 -4.05 33.12 -2.34
N ASP A 154 -3.72 33.64 -3.52
CA ASP A 154 -2.87 34.80 -3.75
C ASP A 154 -3.48 36.01 -3.02
N LYS A 155 -3.05 36.22 -1.77
CA LYS A 155 -3.33 37.41 -0.99
C LYS A 155 -2.15 38.39 -1.11
N ASP A 156 -1.81 38.85 -2.31
CA ASP A 156 -1.14 40.15 -2.45
C ASP A 156 -1.20 40.81 -3.85
N GLN A 157 -2.34 40.77 -4.55
CA GLN A 157 -2.58 41.74 -5.63
C GLN A 157 -3.09 43.06 -5.06
N ARG A 158 -2.18 43.81 -4.43
CA ARG A 158 -2.29 45.27 -4.39
C ARG A 158 -2.19 45.82 -5.81
N SER A 159 -2.87 46.95 -6.02
CA SER A 159 -2.79 47.86 -7.18
C SER A 159 -3.69 47.53 -8.39
N PHE A 160 -4.97 47.85 -8.26
CA PHE A 160 -5.70 48.46 -9.38
C PHE A 160 -6.17 49.85 -8.97
N SER A 161 -5.27 50.82 -9.10
CA SER A 161 -5.60 52.23 -9.13
C SER A 161 -6.20 52.58 -10.50
N VAL A 162 -7.53 52.56 -10.61
CA VAL A 162 -8.20 53.36 -11.65
C VAL A 162 -9.36 54.13 -11.01
N ARG A 163 -8.98 55.32 -10.55
CA ARG A 163 -9.78 56.53 -10.47
C ARG A 163 -10.65 56.67 -11.73
N SER A 164 -11.90 57.09 -11.55
CA SER A 164 -12.76 57.81 -12.52
C SER A 164 -14.10 57.14 -12.87
N ARG A 165 -15.17 57.92 -12.64
CA ARG A 165 -16.53 57.88 -13.20
C ARG A 165 -17.53 56.90 -12.58
N ARG A 166 -18.34 57.46 -11.66
CA ARG A 166 -19.81 57.60 -11.83
C ARG A 166 -20.32 58.71 -10.90
N HIS A 167 -20.39 59.91 -11.44
CA HIS A 167 -21.40 60.90 -11.04
C HIS A 167 -22.13 61.28 -12.32
N GLY A 168 -23.27 60.63 -12.52
CA GLY A 168 -24.26 61.00 -13.52
C GLY A 168 -25.50 61.43 -12.77
N SER A 169 -25.63 62.73 -12.52
CA SER A 169 -26.91 63.39 -12.27
C SER A 169 -27.06 64.47 -13.32
N LEU A 170 -27.96 64.20 -14.27
CA LEU A 170 -28.54 65.14 -15.23
C LEU A 170 -29.00 66.43 -14.54
N VAL A 171 -28.63 67.60 -15.07
CA VAL A 171 -29.55 68.74 -15.29
C VAL A 171 -29.05 69.55 -16.51
N LEU A 172 -29.99 69.91 -17.37
CA LEU A 172 -29.89 70.51 -18.72
C LEU A 172 -29.18 71.87 -18.81
N PRO A 173 -28.57 72.20 -19.97
CA PRO A 173 -28.40 73.57 -20.44
C PRO A 173 -29.53 73.98 -21.40
N ALA A 174 -30.29 75.00 -21.01
CA ALA A 174 -31.16 75.77 -21.90
C ALA A 174 -30.34 76.88 -22.59
N ARG A 175 -30.41 76.95 -23.93
CA ARG A 175 -30.13 78.12 -24.77
C ARG A 175 -30.82 77.93 -26.12
N PRO A 176 -31.05 79.00 -26.91
CA PRO A 176 -30.94 80.44 -26.59
C PRO A 176 -32.29 81.12 -26.35
#